data_AF-A0AA38YHK4-F1
#
_entry.id   AF-A0AA38YHK4-F1
#
_cell.length_a   1.000
_cell.length_b   1.000
_cell.length_c   1.000
_cell.angle_alpha   90.00
_cell.angle_beta   90.00
_cell.angle_gamma   90.00
#
_symmetry.space_group_name_H-M   'P 1'
#
loop_
_entity.id
_entity.type
_entity.pdbx_description
1 polymer ?
#
loop_
_entity_poly.entity_id
_entity_poly.type
_entity_poly.pdbx_seq_one_letter_code
_entity_poly.pdbx_strand_id
1 'polypeptide(L)'
;MFQGIRRDEIKLLLRQLSRNSREHFVRVGLRPMFIELTRNIIMRMVAGKRYYGEAVDFEAAKLFREVMRGIFELAGARNPGNLLLSLRWSFLGNERGDLQGLIDEHRSPTGLVNKNTMIDHLLSMQKSEPEYYTHEIIKGLALDLILAGTDTTATTIEWAISLLLNHPDVLKKARVELDALVGKDCLMEESDFPIISETLRLFPAAPLLVPHMSSENSQINRRL
;
A
#
# COMPACT_ATOMS: atom_id res chain seq x y z
N MET A 1 3.42 4.34 -15.17
CA MET A 1 3.01 2.92 -15.25
C MET A 1 1.70 2.64 -14.51
N PHE A 2 1.58 2.98 -13.22
CA PHE A 2 0.43 2.55 -12.38
C PHE A 2 -0.64 3.61 -12.07
N GLN A 3 -0.56 4.79 -12.70
CA GLN A 3 -1.52 5.89 -12.49
C GLN A 3 -2.96 5.48 -12.81
N GLY A 4 -3.17 4.66 -13.85
CA GLY A 4 -4.49 4.15 -14.21
C GLY A 4 -5.14 3.32 -13.09
N ILE A 5 -4.36 2.45 -12.43
CA ILE A 5 -4.82 1.64 -11.30
C ILE A 5 -5.29 2.54 -10.16
N ARG A 6 -4.46 3.52 -9.76
CA ARG A 6 -4.81 4.46 -8.69
C ARG A 6 -6.07 5.26 -9.03
N ARG A 7 -6.15 5.80 -10.25
CA ARG A 7 -7.32 6.55 -10.72
C ARG A 7 -8.60 5.70 -10.70
N ASP A 8 -8.52 4.43 -11.10
CA ASP A 8 -9.66 3.52 -11.06
C ASP A 8 -10.15 3.26 -9.63
N GLU A 9 -9.23 2.95 -8.70
CA GLU A 9 -9.59 2.68 -7.30
C GLU A 9 -10.15 3.93 -6.61
N ILE A 10 -9.55 5.10 -6.86
CA ILE A 10 -10.05 6.38 -6.35
C ILE A 10 -11.47 6.64 -6.87
N LYS A 11 -11.74 6.39 -8.16
CA LYS A 11 -13.09 6.53 -8.74
C LYS A 11 -14.09 5.59 -8.06
N LEU A 12 -13.71 4.36 -7.74
CA LEU A 12 -14.59 3.41 -7.04
C LEU A 12 -14.93 3.91 -5.63
N LEU A 13 -13.93 4.37 -4.88
CA LEU A 13 -14.11 4.97 -3.56
C LEU A 13 -15.06 6.18 -3.60
N LEU A 14 -14.84 7.09 -4.55
CA LEU A 14 -15.67 8.29 -4.72
C LEU A 14 -17.12 7.93 -5.09
N ARG A 15 -17.33 6.92 -5.94
CA ARG A 15 -18.67 6.42 -6.28
C ARG A 15 -19.37 5.83 -5.07
N GLN A 16 -18.66 5.08 -4.23
CA GLN A 16 -19.20 4.52 -2.99
C GLN A 16 -19.61 5.63 -2.00
N LEU A 17 -18.73 6.62 -1.78
CA LEU A 17 -19.05 7.78 -0.95
C LEU A 17 -20.25 8.57 -1.49
N SER A 18 -20.28 8.81 -2.81
CA SER A 18 -21.37 9.55 -3.45
C SER A 18 -22.71 8.82 -3.38
N ARG A 19 -22.73 7.49 -3.57
CA ARG A 19 -23.96 6.68 -3.46
C ARG A 19 -24.55 6.77 -2.06
N ASN A 20 -23.70 6.69 -1.04
CA ASN A 20 -24.13 6.71 0.36
C ASN A 20 -24.63 8.09 0.81
N SER A 21 -24.27 9.17 0.11
CA SER A 21 -24.64 10.55 0.50
C SER A 21 -25.75 11.19 -0.32
N ARG A 22 -26.43 10.44 -1.21
CA ARG A 22 -27.42 11.02 -2.15
C ARG A 22 -28.68 11.55 -1.49
N GLU A 23 -29.14 10.90 -0.43
CA GLU A 23 -30.48 11.16 0.13
C GLU A 23 -30.43 11.85 1.49
N HIS A 24 -29.41 11.57 2.29
CA HIS A 24 -29.27 12.09 3.64
C HIS A 24 -27.80 12.13 4.05
N PHE A 25 -27.51 12.89 5.12
CA PHE A 25 -26.19 12.88 5.72
C PHE A 25 -25.88 11.50 6.29
N VAL A 26 -24.79 10.89 5.84
CA VAL A 26 -24.33 9.58 6.30
C VAL A 26 -22.96 9.71 6.93
N ARG A 27 -22.83 9.20 8.16
CA ARG A 27 -21.53 9.10 8.84
C ARG A 27 -20.74 7.95 8.22
N VAL A 28 -19.52 8.23 7.80
CA VAL A 28 -18.62 7.25 7.19
C VAL A 28 -17.36 7.06 8.05
N GLY A 29 -16.93 5.80 8.21
CA GLY A 29 -15.63 5.49 8.78
C GLY A 29 -14.57 5.53 7.69
N LEU A 30 -13.73 6.57 7.66
CA LEU A 30 -12.75 6.78 6.59
C LEU A 30 -11.60 5.77 6.62
N ARG A 31 -11.10 5.40 7.81
CA ARG A 31 -9.97 4.47 7.96
C ARG A 31 -10.18 3.12 7.28
N PRO A 32 -11.30 2.39 7.51
CA PRO A 32 -11.57 1.15 6.78
C PRO A 32 -11.57 1.33 5.25
N MET A 33 -12.11 2.44 4.76
CA MET A 33 -12.18 2.74 3.32
C MET A 33 -10.81 3.03 2.72
N PHE A 34 -9.93 3.75 3.44
CA PHE A 34 -8.56 4.00 2.99
C PHE A 34 -7.70 2.74 3.02
N ILE A 35 -7.86 1.86 4.02
CA ILE A 35 -7.19 0.57 4.05
C ILE A 35 -7.62 -0.27 2.84
N GLU A 36 -8.91 -0.33 2.53
CA GLU A 36 -9.40 -1.05 1.35
C GLU A 36 -8.85 -0.47 0.05
N LEU A 37 -8.86 0.87 -0.08
CA LEU A 37 -8.30 1.59 -1.23
C LEU A 37 -6.83 1.24 -1.45
N THR A 38 -5.98 1.38 -0.43
CA THR A 38 -4.53 1.17 -0.57
C THR A 38 -4.19 -0.28 -0.83
N ARG A 39 -4.92 -1.22 -0.21
CA ARG A 39 -4.78 -2.65 -0.50
C ARG A 39 -5.12 -2.98 -1.95
N ASN A 40 -6.24 -2.50 -2.47
CA ASN A 40 -6.60 -2.76 -3.86
C ASN A 40 -5.62 -2.12 -4.85
N ILE A 41 -5.12 -0.91 -4.55
CA ILE A 41 -4.09 -0.27 -5.37
C ILE A 41 -2.82 -1.12 -5.40
N ILE A 42 -2.26 -1.47 -4.24
CA ILE A 42 -0.98 -2.18 -4.19
C ILE A 42 -1.09 -3.60 -4.74
N MET A 43 -2.20 -4.31 -4.49
CA MET A 43 -2.42 -5.65 -5.02
C MET A 43 -2.55 -5.65 -6.55
N ARG A 44 -3.23 -4.65 -7.12
CA ARG A 44 -3.29 -4.51 -8.58
C ARG A 44 -1.94 -4.12 -9.18
N MET A 45 -1.14 -3.31 -8.48
CA MET A 45 0.21 -2.94 -8.92
C MET A 45 1.18 -4.13 -8.87
N VAL A 46 1.13 -4.92 -7.79
CA VAL A 46 2.06 -6.03 -7.56
C VAL A 46 1.68 -7.28 -8.33
N ALA A 47 0.40 -7.67 -8.28
CA ALA A 47 -0.10 -8.96 -8.75
C ALA A 47 -1.24 -8.85 -9.77
N GLY A 48 -1.65 -7.64 -10.17
CA GLY A 48 -2.71 -7.46 -11.18
C GLY A 48 -4.13 -7.76 -10.70
N LYS A 49 -4.33 -8.10 -9.41
CA LYS A 49 -5.60 -8.58 -8.86
C LYS A 49 -6.20 -7.68 -7.79
N ARG A 50 -7.52 -7.77 -7.61
CA ARG A 50 -8.27 -7.19 -6.47
C ARG A 50 -8.66 -8.30 -5.51
N TYR A 51 -8.56 -8.01 -4.21
CA TYR A 51 -8.95 -8.93 -3.13
C TYR A 51 -10.00 -8.34 -2.18
N TYR A 52 -10.48 -7.12 -2.46
CA TYR A 52 -11.55 -6.45 -1.72
C TYR A 52 -12.56 -5.83 -2.69
N GLY A 53 -13.86 -5.88 -2.33
CA GLY A 53 -14.99 -5.42 -3.15
C GLY A 53 -15.96 -6.54 -3.57
N GLU A 54 -17.09 -6.16 -4.17
CA GLU A 54 -18.22 -7.06 -4.50
C GLU A 54 -17.93 -8.07 -5.63
N ALA A 55 -16.92 -7.81 -6.47
CA ALA A 55 -16.60 -8.61 -7.66
C ALA A 55 -15.36 -9.50 -7.48
N VAL A 56 -15.07 -9.93 -6.26
CA VAL A 56 -13.85 -10.65 -5.90
C VAL A 56 -14.14 -12.13 -5.65
N ASP A 57 -13.23 -13.02 -6.08
CA ASP A 57 -13.24 -14.42 -5.68
C ASP A 57 -13.12 -14.53 -4.14
N PHE A 58 -14.23 -14.92 -3.52
CA PHE A 58 -14.41 -14.80 -2.08
C PHE A 58 -13.41 -15.66 -1.28
N GLU A 59 -13.09 -16.86 -1.75
CA GLU A 59 -12.27 -17.82 -1.01
C GLU A 59 -10.78 -17.47 -1.05
N ALA A 60 -10.22 -17.26 -2.25
CA ALA A 60 -8.82 -16.83 -2.40
C ALA A 60 -8.56 -15.50 -1.67
N ALA A 61 -9.52 -14.58 -1.75
CA ALA A 61 -9.43 -13.31 -1.05
C ALA A 61 -9.57 -13.42 0.45
N LYS A 62 -10.43 -14.32 0.97
CA LYS A 62 -10.56 -14.53 2.41
C LYS A 62 -9.27 -15.08 3.00
N LEU A 63 -8.66 -16.08 2.38
CA LEU A 63 -7.40 -16.65 2.83
C LEU A 63 -6.28 -15.58 2.83
N PHE A 64 -6.15 -14.83 1.73
CA PHE A 64 -5.17 -13.75 1.64
C PHE A 64 -5.37 -12.69 2.74
N ARG A 65 -6.62 -12.28 2.99
CA ARG A 65 -6.97 -11.32 4.04
C ARG A 65 -6.57 -11.80 5.43
N GLU A 66 -6.82 -13.07 5.74
CA GLU A 66 -6.50 -13.65 7.05
C GLU A 66 -4.98 -13.73 7.28
N VAL A 67 -4.22 -14.12 6.26
CA VAL A 67 -2.76 -14.12 6.30
C VAL A 67 -2.21 -12.71 6.52
N MET A 68 -2.65 -11.75 5.70
CA MET A 68 -2.16 -10.37 5.80
C MET A 68 -2.48 -9.76 7.16
N ARG A 69 -3.67 -10.04 7.73
CA ARG A 69 -4.03 -9.61 9.08
C ARG A 69 -3.04 -10.13 10.12
N GLY A 70 -2.70 -11.43 10.07
CA GLY A 70 -1.74 -12.02 10.99
C GLY A 70 -0.34 -11.40 10.86
N ILE A 71 0.11 -11.11 9.64
CA ILE A 71 1.41 -10.45 9.41
C ILE A 71 1.41 -9.02 9.97
N PHE A 72 0.35 -8.23 9.76
CA PHE A 72 0.26 -6.87 10.31
C PHE A 72 0.19 -6.84 11.84
N GLU A 73 -0.53 -7.77 12.46
CA GLU A 73 -0.58 -7.91 13.93
C GLU A 73 0.79 -8.23 14.53
N LEU A 74 1.56 -9.10 13.86
CA LEU A 74 2.93 -9.42 14.26
C LEU A 74 3.90 -8.28 13.97
N ALA A 75 3.72 -7.57 12.86
CA ALA A 75 4.56 -6.45 12.46
C ALA A 75 4.42 -5.24 13.41
N GLY A 76 3.24 -5.03 13.98
CA GLY A 76 2.94 -3.99 14.97
C GLY A 76 3.28 -4.36 16.41
N ALA A 77 3.79 -5.57 16.68
CA ALA A 77 4.12 -6.00 18.03
C ALA A 77 5.33 -5.23 18.57
N ARG A 78 5.27 -4.77 19.84
CA ARG A 78 6.29 -3.97 20.53
C ARG A 78 7.69 -4.61 20.63
N ASN A 79 7.85 -5.87 20.24
CA ASN A 79 9.12 -6.57 20.30
C ASN A 79 9.77 -6.62 18.90
N PRO A 80 10.86 -5.87 18.63
CA PRO A 80 11.56 -5.90 17.34
C PRO A 80 12.11 -7.29 17.01
N GLY A 81 12.39 -8.13 18.03
CA GLY A 81 12.73 -9.53 17.82
C GLY A 81 11.59 -10.35 17.20
N ASN A 82 10.33 -10.01 17.49
CA ASN A 82 9.17 -10.66 16.90
C ASN A 82 8.92 -10.22 15.45
N LEU A 83 9.35 -9.01 15.05
CA LEU A 83 9.33 -8.56 13.65
C LEU A 83 10.25 -9.44 12.80
N LEU A 84 11.50 -9.61 13.25
CA LEU A 84 12.48 -10.46 12.58
C LEU A 84 12.08 -11.94 12.61
N LEU A 85 11.53 -12.42 13.73
CA LEU A 85 11.10 -13.81 13.88
C LEU A 85 9.83 -14.12 13.06
N SER A 86 8.91 -13.16 12.94
CA SER A 86 7.67 -13.30 12.14
C SER A 86 7.94 -13.21 10.65
N LEU A 87 8.78 -12.26 10.20
CA LEU A 87 9.29 -12.24 8.82
C LEU A 87 9.99 -13.57 8.54
N ARG A 88 10.89 -14.02 9.41
CA ARG A 88 11.58 -15.31 9.27
C ARG A 88 10.63 -16.51 9.22
N TRP A 89 9.52 -16.52 9.98
CA TRP A 89 8.50 -17.57 9.92
C TRP A 89 7.63 -17.49 8.66
N SER A 90 7.33 -16.29 8.15
CA SER A 90 6.65 -16.07 6.87
C SER A 90 7.54 -16.41 5.67
N PHE A 91 8.86 -16.21 5.79
CA PHE A 91 9.86 -16.54 4.77
C PHE A 91 10.24 -18.03 4.77
N LEU A 92 10.33 -18.69 5.94
CA LEU A 92 10.79 -20.09 6.08
C LEU A 92 9.66 -21.11 6.33
N GLY A 93 8.44 -20.67 6.64
CA GLY A 93 7.31 -21.54 6.96
C GLY A 93 6.48 -21.91 5.72
N ASN A 94 6.23 -23.21 5.55
CA ASN A 94 5.37 -23.78 4.51
C ASN A 94 4.03 -23.02 4.35
N GLU A 95 3.77 -22.56 3.12
CA GLU A 95 2.44 -22.39 2.50
C GLU A 95 1.37 -21.49 3.14
N ARG A 96 1.67 -20.27 3.62
CA ARG A 96 0.59 -19.42 4.18
C ARG A 96 0.53 -18.04 3.58
N GLY A 97 -0.25 -17.97 2.49
CA GLY A 97 -0.53 -16.82 1.65
C GLY A 97 -0.19 -17.21 0.22
N ASP A 98 -1.14 -17.13 -0.69
CA ASP A 98 -1.04 -17.54 -2.10
C ASP A 98 -0.02 -16.70 -2.93
N LEU A 99 1.08 -16.23 -2.32
CA LEU A 99 2.12 -15.45 -2.99
C LEU A 99 2.88 -16.33 -3.99
N GLN A 100 3.04 -17.62 -3.66
CA GLN A 100 3.56 -18.61 -4.60
C GLN A 100 2.63 -18.77 -5.80
N GLY A 101 1.33 -19.01 -5.56
CA GLY A 101 0.36 -19.15 -6.64
C GLY A 101 0.20 -17.88 -7.46
N LEU A 102 0.32 -16.70 -6.83
CA LEU A 102 0.41 -15.42 -7.54
C LEU A 102 1.61 -15.39 -8.49
N ILE A 103 2.81 -15.77 -8.05
CA ILE A 103 4.00 -15.79 -8.91
C ILE A 103 3.85 -16.84 -10.02
N ASP A 104 3.33 -18.02 -9.69
CA ASP A 104 3.18 -19.11 -10.66
C ASP A 104 2.11 -18.81 -11.71
N GLU A 105 1.06 -18.06 -11.37
CA GLU A 105 0.10 -17.52 -12.32
C GLU A 105 0.75 -16.55 -13.32
N HIS A 106 1.66 -15.69 -12.86
CA HIS A 106 2.39 -14.78 -13.76
C HIS A 106 3.40 -15.53 -14.65
N ARG A 107 3.86 -16.71 -14.21
CA ARG A 107 4.68 -17.61 -15.05
C ARG A 107 3.84 -18.36 -16.08
N SER A 108 2.55 -18.59 -15.81
CA SER A 108 1.66 -19.27 -16.73
C SER A 108 1.42 -18.45 -18.01
N PRO A 109 1.56 -19.04 -19.21
CA PRO A 109 1.28 -18.36 -20.47
C PRO A 109 -0.19 -17.93 -20.62
N THR A 110 -1.10 -18.46 -19.81
CA THR A 110 -2.54 -18.15 -19.81
C THR A 110 -2.99 -17.26 -18.65
N GLY A 111 -2.10 -16.90 -17.71
CA GLY A 111 -2.49 -16.37 -16.40
C GLY A 111 -3.02 -14.93 -16.37
N LEU A 112 -2.48 -14.02 -17.19
CA LEU A 112 -2.86 -12.60 -17.15
C LEU A 112 -2.94 -11.99 -18.56
N VAL A 113 -4.06 -11.30 -18.83
CA VAL A 113 -4.31 -10.59 -20.10
C VAL A 113 -3.38 -9.38 -20.27
N ASN A 114 -2.78 -8.87 -19.19
CA ASN A 114 -1.94 -7.67 -19.20
C ASN A 114 -0.69 -7.85 -18.33
N LYS A 115 0.48 -8.05 -18.96
CA LYS A 115 1.78 -8.36 -18.31
C LYS A 115 2.54 -7.10 -17.89
N ASN A 116 1.96 -6.31 -17.00
CA ASN A 116 2.57 -5.07 -16.53
C ASN A 116 2.42 -4.88 -15.03
N THR A 117 2.67 -5.94 -14.27
CA THR A 117 2.71 -5.93 -12.80
C THR A 117 4.14 -5.89 -12.29
N MET A 118 4.36 -5.55 -11.00
CA MET A 118 5.70 -5.62 -10.41
C MET A 118 6.26 -7.05 -10.45
N ILE A 119 5.42 -8.08 -10.27
CA ILE A 119 5.85 -9.47 -10.39
C ILE A 119 6.32 -9.77 -11.82
N ASP A 120 5.64 -9.28 -12.85
CA ASP A 120 6.10 -9.44 -14.25
C ASP A 120 7.48 -8.81 -14.48
N HIS A 121 7.70 -7.60 -13.95
CA HIS A 121 8.99 -6.92 -14.06
C HIS A 121 10.10 -7.68 -13.32
N LEU A 122 9.82 -8.16 -12.10
CA LEU A 122 10.75 -8.99 -11.32
C LEU A 122 11.09 -10.30 -12.04
N LEU A 123 10.09 -10.98 -12.62
CA LEU A 123 10.28 -12.20 -13.41
C LEU A 123 11.02 -11.93 -14.73
N SER A 124 10.87 -10.74 -15.31
CA SER A 124 11.67 -10.32 -16.47
C SER A 124 13.14 -10.14 -16.08
N MET A 125 13.42 -9.49 -14.95
CA MET A 125 14.78 -9.31 -14.44
C MET A 125 15.43 -10.64 -14.02
N GLN A 126 14.65 -11.60 -13.54
CA GLN A 126 15.13 -12.97 -13.29
C GLN A 126 15.72 -13.64 -14.53
N LYS A 127 15.24 -13.32 -15.74
CA LYS A 127 15.79 -13.89 -16.98
C LYS A 127 17.17 -13.33 -17.31
N SER A 128 17.45 -12.07 -16.97
CA SER A 128 18.74 -11.42 -17.22
C SER A 128 19.74 -11.62 -16.07
N GLU A 129 19.25 -11.62 -14.83
CA GLU A 129 20.06 -11.59 -13.60
C GLU A 129 19.54 -12.64 -12.57
N PRO A 130 19.58 -13.95 -12.89
CA PRO A 130 18.96 -14.99 -12.08
C PRO A 130 19.58 -15.14 -10.68
N GLU A 131 20.85 -14.77 -10.52
CA GLU A 131 21.57 -14.80 -9.24
C GLU A 131 21.05 -13.74 -8.25
N TYR A 132 20.60 -12.59 -8.76
CA TYR A 132 20.08 -11.49 -7.95
C TYR A 132 18.57 -11.58 -7.73
N TYR A 133 17.83 -12.11 -8.70
CA TYR A 133 16.37 -12.27 -8.63
C TYR A 133 16.00 -13.74 -8.45
N THR A 134 16.50 -14.33 -7.35
CA THR A 134 16.10 -15.69 -6.97
C THR A 134 14.61 -15.73 -6.64
N HIS A 135 14.03 -16.93 -6.68
CA HIS A 135 12.62 -17.12 -6.40
C HIS A 135 12.18 -16.56 -5.03
N GLU A 136 12.99 -16.79 -3.99
CA GLU A 136 12.72 -16.27 -2.64
C GLU A 136 12.86 -14.75 -2.58
N ILE A 137 13.79 -14.15 -3.33
CA ILE A 137 13.94 -12.69 -3.40
C ILE A 137 12.71 -12.05 -4.05
N ILE A 138 12.22 -12.59 -5.18
CA ILE A 138 11.02 -12.08 -5.85
C ILE A 138 9.81 -12.16 -4.93
N LYS A 139 9.64 -13.31 -4.26
CA LYS A 139 8.58 -13.53 -3.27
C LYS A 139 8.67 -12.54 -2.11
N GLY A 140 9.88 -12.32 -1.59
CA GLY A 140 10.12 -11.32 -0.54
C GLY A 140 9.79 -9.90 -0.97
N LEU A 141 10.30 -9.48 -2.13
CA LEU A 141 10.04 -8.14 -2.66
C LEU A 141 8.53 -7.91 -2.92
N ALA A 142 7.82 -8.91 -3.43
CA ALA A 142 6.37 -8.83 -3.60
C ALA A 142 5.65 -8.66 -2.25
N LEU A 143 6.03 -9.43 -1.24
CA LEU A 143 5.47 -9.32 0.11
C LEU A 143 5.76 -7.95 0.74
N ASP A 144 7.01 -7.50 0.66
CA ASP A 144 7.47 -6.24 1.22
C ASP A 144 6.73 -5.05 0.60
N LEU A 145 6.54 -5.05 -0.72
CA LEU A 145 5.75 -4.02 -1.42
C LEU A 145 4.30 -3.96 -0.91
N ILE A 146 3.66 -5.12 -0.72
CA ILE A 146 2.28 -5.20 -0.24
C ILE A 146 2.18 -4.70 1.21
N LEU A 147 3.10 -5.14 2.08
CA LEU A 147 3.10 -4.75 3.49
C LEU A 147 3.41 -3.26 3.66
N ALA A 148 4.49 -2.78 3.07
CA ALA A 148 4.95 -1.41 3.20
C ALA A 148 3.99 -0.42 2.54
N GLY A 149 3.36 -0.78 1.41
CA GLY A 149 2.50 0.12 0.63
C GLY A 149 1.07 0.29 1.17
N THR A 150 0.65 -0.57 2.10
CA THR A 150 -0.75 -0.61 2.56
C THR A 150 -1.03 0.31 3.74
N ASP A 151 -0.57 -0.09 4.93
CA ASP A 151 -0.99 0.52 6.20
C ASP A 151 -0.35 1.90 6.38
N THR A 152 0.87 2.09 5.88
CA THR A 152 1.58 3.38 5.91
C THR A 152 0.80 4.43 5.12
N THR A 153 0.47 4.13 3.86
CA THR A 153 -0.27 5.02 2.96
C THR A 153 -1.67 5.31 3.51
N ALA A 154 -2.39 4.30 4.01
CA ALA A 154 -3.72 4.50 4.57
C ALA A 154 -3.68 5.42 5.80
N THR A 155 -2.68 5.23 6.66
CA THR A 155 -2.46 6.08 7.85
C THR A 155 -2.11 7.52 7.46
N THR A 156 -1.26 7.72 6.44
CA THR A 156 -0.94 9.06 5.95
C THR A 156 -2.17 9.76 5.37
N ILE A 157 -2.99 9.08 4.57
CA ILE A 157 -4.23 9.65 4.03
C ILE A 157 -5.21 10.00 5.17
N GLU A 158 -5.35 9.12 6.16
CA GLU A 158 -6.19 9.36 7.33
C GLU A 158 -5.77 10.63 8.08
N TRP A 159 -4.46 10.80 8.34
CA TRP A 159 -3.95 12.01 8.99
C TRP A 159 -4.14 13.26 8.13
N ALA A 160 -3.88 13.17 6.82
CA ALA A 160 -4.06 14.31 5.91
C ALA A 160 -5.51 14.81 5.92
N ILE A 161 -6.49 13.90 5.81
CA ILE A 161 -7.91 14.25 5.86
C ILE A 161 -8.30 14.75 7.26
N SER A 162 -7.79 14.13 8.32
CA SER A 162 -8.04 14.57 9.70
C SER A 162 -7.54 16.00 9.93
N LEU A 163 -6.33 16.33 9.48
CA LEU A 163 -5.79 17.68 9.57
C LEU A 163 -6.64 18.68 8.80
N LEU A 164 -7.01 18.36 7.56
CA LEU A 164 -7.84 19.25 6.74
C LEU A 164 -9.23 19.50 7.37
N LEU A 165 -9.87 18.46 7.90
CA LEU A 165 -11.19 18.60 8.54
C LEU A 165 -11.13 19.40 9.85
N ASN A 166 -10.00 19.37 10.56
CA ASN A 166 -9.79 20.15 11.79
C ASN A 166 -9.26 21.57 11.52
N HIS A 167 -8.82 21.89 10.29
CA HIS A 167 -8.32 23.20 9.88
C HIS A 167 -9.09 23.74 8.65
N PRO A 168 -10.34 24.21 8.84
CA PRO A 168 -11.25 24.53 7.73
C PRO A 168 -10.74 25.65 6.80
N ASP A 169 -9.99 26.62 7.32
CA ASP A 169 -9.38 27.67 6.49
C ASP A 169 -8.34 27.11 5.52
N VAL A 170 -7.53 26.15 5.98
CA VAL A 170 -6.54 25.45 5.15
C VAL A 170 -7.25 24.58 4.11
N LEU A 171 -8.31 23.86 4.51
CA LEU A 171 -9.12 23.08 3.57
C LEU A 171 -9.78 23.96 2.49
N LYS A 172 -10.29 25.14 2.88
CA LYS A 172 -10.87 26.09 1.92
C LYS A 172 -9.83 26.59 0.93
N LYS A 173 -8.63 26.96 1.42
CA LYS A 173 -7.51 27.37 0.58
C LYS A 173 -7.09 26.24 -0.38
N ALA A 174 -6.92 25.03 0.13
CA ALA A 174 -6.58 23.85 -0.68
C ALA A 174 -7.60 23.60 -1.79
N ARG A 175 -8.90 23.74 -1.51
CA ARG A 175 -9.95 23.61 -2.51
C ARG A 175 -9.86 24.67 -3.60
N VAL A 176 -9.62 25.93 -3.23
CA VAL A 176 -9.44 27.04 -4.19
C VAL A 176 -8.23 26.79 -5.10
N GLU A 177 -7.11 26.35 -4.54
CA GLU A 177 -5.91 26.00 -5.32
C GLU A 177 -6.17 24.83 -6.28
N LEU A 178 -6.84 23.77 -5.82
CA LEU A 178 -7.23 22.63 -6.66
C LEU A 178 -8.17 23.03 -7.81
N ASP A 179 -9.20 23.83 -7.51
CA ASP A 179 -10.15 24.31 -8.51
C ASP A 179 -9.47 25.17 -9.57
N ALA A 180 -8.46 25.97 -9.19
CA ALA A 180 -7.71 26.82 -10.10
C ALA A 180 -6.74 26.03 -11.01
N LEU A 181 -6.13 24.95 -10.51
CA LEU A 181 -5.15 24.16 -11.25
C LEU A 181 -5.77 23.14 -12.19
N VAL A 182 -6.89 22.53 -11.80
CA VAL A 182 -7.44 21.33 -12.46
C VAL A 182 -8.79 21.59 -13.12
N GLY A 183 -9.52 22.61 -12.66
CA GLY A 183 -10.93 22.79 -12.98
C GLY A 183 -11.85 21.80 -12.26
N LYS A 184 -13.17 21.97 -12.41
CA LYS A 184 -14.18 21.23 -11.63
C LYS A 184 -14.48 19.81 -12.12
N ASP A 185 -14.05 19.47 -13.34
CA ASP A 185 -14.50 18.26 -14.04
C ASP A 185 -13.39 17.20 -14.23
N CYS A 186 -12.19 17.42 -13.70
CA CYS A 186 -11.04 16.53 -13.92
C CYS A 186 -10.48 15.95 -12.62
N LEU A 187 -10.11 14.66 -12.66
CA LEU A 187 -9.29 14.03 -11.63
C LEU A 187 -7.83 14.41 -11.88
N MET A 188 -7.28 15.17 -10.96
CA MET A 188 -5.94 15.74 -10.99
C MET A 188 -4.83 14.70 -11.25
N GLU A 189 -3.72 15.16 -11.84
CA GLU A 189 -2.49 14.40 -11.98
C GLU A 189 -1.59 14.53 -10.73
N GLU A 190 -0.77 13.52 -10.47
CA GLU A 190 0.11 13.46 -9.30
C GLU A 190 1.09 14.63 -9.31
N SER A 191 0.97 15.52 -8.33
CA SER A 191 1.88 16.66 -8.13
C SER A 191 2.12 16.87 -6.65
N ASP A 192 3.21 17.55 -6.33
CA ASP A 192 3.66 17.71 -4.97
C ASP A 192 2.78 18.72 -4.23
N PHE A 193 2.11 18.25 -3.18
CA PHE A 193 1.28 19.08 -2.32
C PHE A 193 1.96 19.36 -0.99
N PRO A 194 2.09 20.64 -0.58
CA PRO A 194 2.61 21.01 0.73
C PRO A 194 1.87 20.32 1.89
N ILE A 195 0.58 20.02 1.71
CA ILE A 195 -0.27 19.32 2.68
C ILE A 195 0.27 17.91 2.98
N ILE A 196 0.74 17.19 1.97
CA ILE A 196 1.27 15.83 2.14
C ILE A 196 2.59 15.92 2.92
N SER A 197 3.48 16.83 2.54
CA SER A 197 4.75 17.05 3.24
C SER A 197 4.54 17.43 4.70
N GLU A 198 3.59 18.34 4.97
CA GLU A 198 3.29 18.79 6.34
C GLU A 198 2.62 17.68 7.17
N THR A 199 1.78 16.85 6.54
CA THR A 199 1.19 15.67 7.18
C THR A 199 2.28 14.69 7.61
N LEU A 200 3.25 14.40 6.74
CA LEU A 200 4.36 13.49 7.05
C LEU A 200 5.31 14.07 8.11
N ARG A 201 5.47 15.40 8.15
CA ARG A 201 6.27 16.08 9.18
C ARG A 201 5.64 15.95 10.57
N LEU A 202 4.31 16.08 10.67
CA LEU A 202 3.58 16.05 11.94
C LEU A 202 3.24 14.62 12.40
N PHE A 203 2.83 13.76 11.46
CA PHE A 203 2.32 12.42 11.71
C PHE A 203 2.96 11.39 10.77
N PRO A 204 4.27 11.10 10.94
CA PRO A 204 4.93 10.06 10.16
C PRO A 204 4.28 8.70 10.46
N ALA A 205 3.95 7.93 9.42
CA ALA A 205 3.34 6.60 9.59
C ALA A 205 4.26 5.60 10.32
N ALA A 206 5.58 5.82 10.27
CA ALA A 206 6.59 5.08 11.01
C ALA A 206 7.49 6.02 11.83
N PRO A 207 7.05 6.48 13.02
CA PRO A 207 7.78 7.50 13.81
C PRO A 207 9.19 7.10 14.24
N LEU A 208 9.45 5.79 14.40
CA LEU A 208 10.75 5.24 14.77
C LEU A 208 11.54 4.69 13.58
N LEU A 209 11.01 4.81 12.36
CA LEU A 209 11.54 4.19 11.15
C LEU A 209 11.75 2.67 11.32
N VAL A 210 12.44 2.06 10.35
CA VAL A 210 12.91 0.67 10.48
C VAL A 210 14.20 0.68 11.29
N PRO A 211 14.43 -0.26 12.23
CA PRO A 211 15.67 -0.32 12.98
C PRO A 211 16.91 -0.38 12.08
N HIS A 212 17.90 0.45 12.37
CA HIS A 212 19.19 0.46 11.68
C HIS A 212 20.26 -0.21 12.56
N MET A 213 21.15 -0.97 11.95
CA MET A 213 22.31 -1.58 12.61
C MET A 213 23.57 -1.14 11.87
N SER A 214 24.62 -0.78 12.62
CA SER A 214 25.92 -0.44 12.02
C SER A 214 26.56 -1.69 11.43
N SER A 215 27.01 -1.61 10.18
CA SER A 215 27.73 -2.71 9.52
C SER A 215 29.13 -2.92 10.10
N GLU A 216 29.71 -1.88 10.70
CA GLU A 216 31.05 -1.87 11.26
C GLU A 216 31.08 -1.13 12.60
N ASN A 217 32.14 -1.29 13.37
CA ASN A 217 32.33 -0.53 14.61
C ASN A 217 32.45 0.96 14.30
N SER A 218 31.58 1.77 14.90
CA SER A 218 31.56 3.21 14.69
C SER A 218 31.39 3.96 16.01
N GLN A 219 31.93 5.18 16.08
CA GLN A 219 31.70 6.11 17.18
C GLN A 219 30.91 7.30 16.67
N ILE A 220 29.72 7.51 17.23
CA ILE A 220 28.87 8.65 16.94
C ILE A 220 29.04 9.65 18.11
N ASN A 221 29.31 10.92 17.79
CA ASN A 221 29.47 12.01 18.77
C ASN A 221 30.56 11.79 19.82
N ARG A 222 31.80 11.53 19.39
CA ARG A 222 32.97 11.51 20.27
C ARG A 222 33.14 12.92 20.90
N ARG A 223 32.72 13.09 22.15
CA ARG A 223 33.02 14.31 22.92
C ARG A 223 34.54 14.36 23.13
N LEU A 224 35.14 15.50 22.76
CA LEU A 224 36.53 15.84 23.05
C LEU A 224 36.72 16.07 24.56
#